data_AF-A0A7J8FLH9-F1
#
_entry.id   AF-A0A7J8FLH9-F1
#
_cell.length_a   1.000
_cell.length_b   1.000
_cell.length_c   1.000
_cell.angle_alpha   90.00
_cell.angle_beta   90.00
_cell.angle_gamma   90.00
#
_symmetry.space_group_name_H-M   'P 1'
#
loop_
_entity.id
_entity.type
_entity.pdbx_description
1 polymer ?
#
loop_
_entity_poly.entity_id
_entity_poly.type
_entity_poly.pdbx_seq_one_letter_code
_entity_poly.pdbx_strand_id
1 'polypeptide(L)'
;MKTEIMRFFFLPQEDYDRLRPLSYPMTDVFLICFSVVNPASFQNVKEEWVPELKEYAPNVPFLLIGTQIDLRDDPKTLARLNDMKEKPICVEQGQKLAKEERAAMWNVQL
;
A
#
# COMPACT_ATOMS: atom_id res chain seq x y z
N MET A 1 16.20 -14.45 6.92
CA MET A 1 14.90 -13.82 6.69
C MET A 1 15.00 -12.38 7.11
N LYS A 2 15.32 -11.48 6.18
CA LYS A 2 15.21 -10.04 6.35
C LYS A 2 13.83 -9.64 5.83
N THR A 3 12.98 -9.18 6.74
CA THR A 3 11.67 -8.60 6.41
C THR A 3 11.79 -7.09 6.52
N GLU A 4 11.74 -6.38 5.40
CA GLU A 4 11.62 -4.92 5.37
C GLU A 4 10.13 -4.57 5.33
N ILE A 5 9.67 -3.83 6.35
CA ILE A 5 8.32 -3.28 6.36
C ILE A 5 8.38 -1.94 5.64
N MET A 6 7.88 -1.90 4.40
CA MET A 6 7.66 -0.63 3.71
C MET A 6 6.48 0.11 4.36
N ARG A 7 6.78 0.82 5.44
CA ARG A 7 5.85 1.66 6.19
C ARG A 7 5.78 3.04 5.52
N PHE A 8 5.06 3.13 4.40
CA PHE A 8 4.80 4.42 3.73
C PHE A 8 3.69 5.25 4.38
N PHE A 9 3.72 5.39 5.70
CA PHE A 9 2.69 6.17 6.37
C PHE A 9 3.02 7.66 6.51
N PHE A 10 4.29 8.05 6.54
CA PHE A 10 4.65 9.46 6.61
C PHE A 10 6.02 9.64 5.98
N LEU A 11 6.08 10.31 4.84
CA LEU A 11 6.93 11.47 4.58
C LEU A 11 7.15 11.61 3.05
N PRO A 12 6.69 12.71 2.43
CA PRO A 12 7.31 13.20 1.23
C PRO A 12 8.62 13.86 1.64
N GLN A 13 9.67 13.08 1.82
CA GLN A 13 11.03 13.60 1.79
C GLN A 13 11.62 13.16 0.47
N GLU A 14 11.78 14.08 -0.47
CA GLU A 14 12.34 13.82 -1.81
C GLU A 14 13.70 13.08 -1.75
N ASP A 15 14.45 13.26 -0.65
CA ASP A 15 15.69 12.54 -0.38
C ASP A 15 15.47 11.06 -0.05
N TYR A 16 14.34 10.72 0.58
CA TYR A 16 14.01 9.34 0.94
C TYR A 16 13.64 8.51 -0.30
N ASP A 17 12.98 9.12 -1.29
CA ASP A 17 12.65 8.45 -2.56
C ASP A 17 13.90 7.95 -3.29
N ARG A 18 14.97 8.75 -3.29
CA ARG A 18 16.24 8.42 -3.97
C ARG A 18 17.07 7.38 -3.23
N LEU A 19 16.99 7.36 -1.90
CA LEU A 19 17.79 6.45 -1.07
C LEU A 19 17.10 5.10 -0.85
N ARG A 20 15.78 5.04 -0.98
CA ARG A 20 14.99 3.84 -0.72
C ARG A 20 15.40 2.62 -1.57
N PRO A 21 15.69 2.72 -2.88
CA PRO A 21 16.18 1.58 -3.66
C PRO A 21 17.47 0.96 -3.10
N LEU A 22 18.28 1.72 -2.35
CA LEU A 22 19.52 1.21 -1.73
C LEU A 22 19.23 0.20 -0.61
N SER A 23 18.02 0.17 -0.06
CA SER A 23 17.60 -0.77 0.99
C SER A 23 17.00 -2.07 0.44
N TYR A 24 16.76 -2.18 -0.87
CA TYR A 24 16.15 -3.36 -1.50
C TYR A 24 17.08 -4.58 -1.66
N PRO A 25 18.42 -4.43 -1.79
CA PRO A 25 19.30 -5.57 -1.87
C PRO A 25 19.17 -6.50 -0.65
N MET A 26 19.06 -7.80 -0.92
CA MET A 26 18.90 -8.85 0.10
C MET A 26 17.57 -8.80 0.89
N THR A 27 16.53 -8.17 0.34
CA THR A 27 15.18 -8.25 0.89
C THR A 27 14.48 -9.52 0.40
N ASP A 28 13.92 -10.28 1.33
CA ASP A 28 13.23 -11.55 1.03
C ASP A 28 11.76 -11.34 0.65
N VAL A 29 11.13 -10.27 1.14
CA VAL A 29 9.71 -9.94 0.89
C VAL A 29 9.44 -8.45 1.14
N PHE A 30 8.57 -7.84 0.34
CA PHE A 30 8.08 -6.48 0.57
C PHE A 30 6.64 -6.46 1.09
N LEU A 31 6.30 -5.44 1.88
CA LEU A 31 4.93 -5.16 2.31
C LEU A 31 4.52 -3.79 1.79
N ILE A 32 3.56 -3.74 0.87
CA ILE A 32 2.98 -2.49 0.38
C ILE A 32 1.71 -2.22 1.16
N CYS A 33 1.71 -1.18 1.99
CA CYS A 33 0.55 -0.79 2.78
C CYS A 33 -0.24 0.34 2.10
N PHE A 34 -1.56 0.25 2.14
CA PHE A 34 -2.46 1.36 1.80
C PHE A 34 -3.51 1.54 2.89
N SER A 35 -4.05 2.74 3.05
CA SER A 35 -5.18 2.97 3.95
C SER A 35 -6.49 2.73 3.21
N VAL A 36 -7.39 1.94 3.81
CA VAL A 36 -8.71 1.70 3.21
C VAL A 36 -9.60 2.94 3.21
N VAL A 37 -9.24 3.98 3.97
CA VAL A 37 -9.95 5.27 4.00
C VAL A 37 -9.19 6.41 3.33
N ASN A 38 -8.15 6.07 2.57
CA ASN A 38 -7.42 6.98 1.70
C ASN A 38 -7.26 6.36 0.29
N PRO A 39 -8.24 6.53 -0.60
CA PRO A 39 -8.21 5.98 -1.96
C PRO A 39 -6.98 6.36 -2.78
N ALA A 40 -6.44 7.56 -2.59
CA ALA A 40 -5.19 7.97 -3.24
C ALA A 40 -4.03 7.04 -2.89
N SER A 41 -3.90 6.63 -1.62
CA SER A 41 -2.85 5.68 -1.21
C SER A 41 -2.98 4.32 -1.89
N PHE A 42 -4.21 3.89 -2.21
CA PHE A 42 -4.46 2.67 -2.96
C PHE A 42 -4.09 2.83 -4.44
N GLN A 43 -4.33 4.00 -5.03
CA GLN A 43 -3.93 4.29 -6.40
C GLN A 43 -2.40 4.29 -6.57
N ASN A 44 -1.67 4.89 -5.63
CA ASN A 44 -0.20 4.93 -5.65
C ASN A 44 0.43 3.52 -5.63
N VAL A 45 -0.24 2.51 -5.09
CA VAL A 45 0.21 1.11 -5.19
C VAL A 45 0.45 0.73 -6.65
N LYS A 46 -0.51 1.04 -7.52
CA LYS A 46 -0.46 0.64 -8.92
C LYS A 46 0.42 1.56 -9.76
N GLU A 47 0.42 2.84 -9.44
CA GLU A 47 1.10 3.87 -10.24
C GLU A 47 2.58 4.05 -9.88
N GLU A 48 2.96 3.79 -8.62
CA GLU A 48 4.30 4.06 -8.12
C GLU A 48 4.94 2.80 -7.53
N TRP A 49 4.34 2.21 -6.49
CA TRP A 49 4.99 1.20 -5.66
C TRP A 49 5.28 -0.11 -6.41
N VAL A 50 4.29 -0.62 -7.15
CA VAL A 50 4.45 -1.87 -7.91
C VAL A 50 5.43 -1.70 -9.07
N PRO A 51 5.34 -0.64 -9.90
CA PRO A 51 6.36 -0.36 -10.93
C PRO A 51 7.79 -0.26 -10.35
N GLU A 52 7.97 0.45 -9.23
CA GLU A 52 9.27 0.61 -8.59
C GLU A 52 9.85 -0.73 -8.12
N LEU A 53 9.05 -1.57 -7.45
CA LEU A 53 9.50 -2.91 -7.04
C LEU A 53 9.81 -3.80 -8.25
N LYS A 54 9.06 -3.68 -9.34
CA LYS A 54 9.35 -4.43 -10.58
C LYS A 54 10.66 -3.97 -11.24
N GLU A 55 11.04 -2.71 -11.09
CA GLU A 55 12.30 -2.17 -11.62
C GLU A 55 13.50 -2.60 -10.78
N TYR A 56 13.44 -2.43 -9.45
CA TYR A 56 14.60 -2.63 -8.58
C TYR A 56 14.68 -4.03 -7.94
N ALA A 57 13.57 -4.75 -7.83
CA ALA A 57 13.49 -6.06 -7.18
C ALA A 57 12.51 -7.03 -7.88
N PRO A 58 12.66 -7.30 -9.19
CA PRO A 58 11.68 -8.02 -10.00
C PRO A 58 11.34 -9.45 -9.53
N ASN A 59 12.25 -10.08 -8.79
CA ASN A 59 12.11 -11.48 -8.33
C ASN A 59 11.67 -11.60 -6.87
N VAL A 60 11.50 -10.48 -6.16
CA VAL A 60 11.14 -10.49 -4.74
C VAL A 60 9.62 -10.39 -4.61
N PRO A 61 8.97 -11.31 -3.90
CA PRO A 61 7.52 -11.25 -3.71
C PRO A 61 7.14 -10.06 -2.83
N PHE A 62 5.89 -9.60 -2.98
CA PHE A 62 5.33 -8.58 -2.10
C PHE A 62 3.90 -8.92 -1.66
N LEU A 63 3.51 -8.38 -0.50
CA LEU A 63 2.14 -8.47 0.02
C LEU A 63 1.49 -7.09 0.02
N LEU A 64 0.19 -7.06 -0.31
CA LEU A 64 -0.65 -5.88 -0.19
C LEU A 64 -1.36 -5.88 1.15
N ILE A 65 -1.18 -4.80 1.91
CA ILE A 65 -1.73 -4.64 3.26
C ILE A 65 -2.74 -3.50 3.28
N GLY A 66 -4.01 -3.83 3.46
CA GLY A 66 -5.07 -2.86 3.75
C GLY A 66 -5.06 -2.49 5.23
N THR A 67 -4.80 -1.21 5.54
CA THR A 67 -4.70 -0.68 6.91
C THR A 67 -5.88 0.23 7.25
N GLN A 68 -6.07 0.56 8.53
CA GLN A 68 -7.13 1.44 9.04
C GLN A 68 -8.55 0.91 8.75
N ILE A 69 -8.72 -0.41 8.85
CA ILE A 69 -10.00 -1.06 8.54
C ILE A 69 -11.12 -0.69 9.50
N ASP A 70 -10.77 -0.29 10.72
CA ASP A 70 -11.66 0.23 11.74
C ASP A 70 -12.34 1.54 11.32
N LEU A 71 -11.67 2.35 10.50
CA LEU A 71 -12.20 3.63 10.02
C LEU A 71 -13.17 3.47 8.84
N ARG A 72 -13.31 2.25 8.29
CA ARG A 72 -14.19 2.01 7.14
C ARG A 72 -15.65 2.35 7.43
N ASP A 73 -16.09 2.13 8.67
CA ASP A 73 -17.45 2.38 9.13
C ASP A 73 -17.54 3.63 10.05
N ASP A 74 -16.44 4.37 10.22
CA ASP A 74 -16.42 5.57 11.07
C ASP A 74 -17.22 6.72 10.41
N PRO A 75 -18.27 7.25 11.07
CA PRO A 75 -19.14 8.27 10.48
C PRO A 75 -18.41 9.54 10.08
N LYS A 76 -17.40 9.96 10.85
CA LYS A 76 -16.62 11.17 10.53
C LYS A 76 -15.78 10.96 9.28
N THR A 77 -15.14 9.81 9.17
CA THR A 77 -14.33 9.43 8.02
C THR A 77 -15.18 9.28 6.76
N LEU A 78 -16.36 8.67 6.87
CA LEU A 78 -17.32 8.56 5.78
C LEU A 78 -17.84 9.92 5.32
N ALA A 79 -18.16 10.84 6.23
CA ALA A 79 -18.56 12.20 5.88
C ALA A 79 -17.47 12.92 5.08
N ARG A 80 -16.22 12.89 5.56
CA ARG A 80 -15.06 13.48 4.86
C ARG A 80 -14.86 12.89 3.47
N LEU A 81 -14.96 11.57 3.32
CA LEU A 81 -14.82 10.92 2.02
C LEU A 81 -15.94 11.30 1.07
N ASN A 82 -17.19 11.39 1.57
CA ASN A 82 -18.32 11.84 0.76
C ASN A 82 -18.17 13.30 0.29
N ASP A 83 -17.62 14.19 1.11
CA ASP A 83 -17.31 15.57 0.69
C ASP A 83 -16.33 15.60 -0.49
N MET A 84 -15.40 14.64 -0.53
CA MET A 84 -14.45 14.44 -1.63
C MET A 84 -15.01 13.59 -2.78
N LYS A 85 -16.28 13.14 -2.70
CA LYS A 85 -16.93 12.20 -3.62
C LYS A 85 -16.22 10.84 -3.74
N GLU A 86 -15.52 10.46 -2.69
CA GLU A 86 -14.78 9.22 -2.57
C GLU A 86 -15.50 8.23 -1.64
N LYS A 87 -15.05 6.97 -1.66
CA LYS A 87 -15.53 5.91 -0.78
C LYS A 87 -14.35 5.11 -0.24
N PRO A 88 -14.48 4.51 0.95
CA PRO A 88 -13.48 3.57 1.44
C PRO A 88 -13.25 2.43 0.44
N ILE A 89 -12.00 1.99 0.33
CA ILE A 89 -11.63 0.84 -0.48
C ILE A 89 -12.22 -0.42 0.14
N CYS A 90 -12.98 -1.18 -0.65
CA CYS A 90 -13.56 -2.44 -0.22
C CYS A 90 -12.55 -3.59 -0.32
N VAL A 91 -12.85 -4.70 0.37
CA VAL A 91 -11.97 -5.89 0.37
C VAL A 91 -11.81 -6.46 -1.04
N GLU A 92 -12.89 -6.48 -1.83
CA GLU A 92 -12.88 -7.00 -3.21
C GLU A 92 -11.96 -6.20 -4.12
N GLN A 93 -11.91 -4.87 -3.98
CA GLN A 93 -10.98 -4.01 -4.73
C GLN A 93 -9.52 -4.37 -4.44
N GLY A 94 -9.18 -4.54 -3.16
CA GLY A 94 -7.84 -4.95 -2.75
C GLY A 94 -7.47 -6.35 -3.27
N GLN A 95 -8.41 -7.30 -3.20
CA GLN A 95 -8.17 -8.68 -3.66
C GLN A 95 -8.00 -8.73 -5.18
N LYS A 96 -8.78 -7.93 -5.90
CA LYS A 96 -8.65 -7.77 -7.35
C LYS A 96 -7.26 -7.25 -7.72
N LEU A 97 -6.79 -6.18 -7.06
CA LEU A 97 -5.45 -5.63 -7.31
C LEU A 97 -4.36 -6.65 -6.99
N ALA A 98 -4.47 -7.36 -5.87
CA ALA A 98 -3.52 -8.41 -5.50
C ALA A 98 -3.46 -9.53 -6.55
N LYS A 99 -4.61 -9.92 -7.09
CA LYS A 99 -4.67 -10.92 -8.18
C LYS A 99 -4.06 -10.40 -9.48
N GLU A 100 -4.33 -9.15 -9.85
CA GLU A 100 -3.75 -8.49 -11.03
C GLU A 100 -2.21 -8.47 -10.95
N GLU A 101 -1.67 -8.14 -9.78
CA GLU A 101 -0.24 -7.97 -9.56
C GLU A 101 0.48 -9.23 -9.05
N ARG A 102 -0.22 -10.37 -8.97
CA ARG A 102 0.29 -11.66 -8.43
C ARG A 102 0.86 -11.55 -7.01
N ALA A 103 0.25 -10.69 -6.20
CA ALA A 103 0.57 -10.47 -4.79
C ALA A 103 -0.43 -11.20 -3.87
N ALA A 104 -0.02 -11.47 -2.62
CA ALA A 104 -0.94 -11.89 -1.57
C ALA A 104 -1.52 -10.67 -0.85
N MET A 105 -2.80 -10.71 -0.44
CA MET A 105 -3.47 -9.60 0.25
C MET A 105 -3.82 -9.96 1.69
N TRP A 106 -3.52 -9.06 2.63
CA TRP A 106 -3.92 -9.16 4.04
C TRP A 106 -4.52 -7.82 4.52
N ASN A 107 -5.54 -7.88 5.37
CA ASN A 107 -6.09 -6.70 6.03
C ASN A 107 -5.65 -6.69 7.49
N VAL A 108 -5.18 -5.55 7.98
CA VAL A 108 -4.71 -5.40 9.36
C VAL A 108 -5.41 -4.21 10.02
N GLN A 109 -5.93 -4.44 11.21
CA GLN A 109 -6.36 -3.38 12.12
C GLN A 109 -5.13 -2.92 12.91
N LEU A 110 -4.78 -1.64 12.79
CA LEU A 110 -3.68 -1.04 13.54
C LEU A 110 -4.20 -0.38 14.81
#